data_AF-A0A1X7H4X1-F1
#
_entry.id   AF-A0A1X7H4X1-F1
#
_cell.length_a   1.000
_cell.length_b   1.000
_cell.length_c   1.000
_cell.angle_alpha   90.00
_cell.angle_beta   90.00
_cell.angle_gamma   90.00
#
_symmetry.space_group_name_H-M   'P 1'
#
loop_
_entity.id
_entity.type
_entity.pdbx_description
1 polymer ?
#
loop_
_entity_poly.entity_id
_entity_poly.type
_entity_poly.pdbx_seq_one_letter_code
_entity_poly.pdbx_strand_id
1 'polypeptide(L)'
;METNKKPKTFKKIMLIIVGVIVALSIIGALSNNTSSTTDDKTNSAKETKSSKSENHEELFAEAQKLFKDGSYTDAIATVEKAIKAENKDEYTKLKADIEAKIKERKGKLEAKFDIKEDKVENITFISPASGVTKGLVFYPYIGVKDSKKYMLLRAGYQEDASKALFVFTSIKVRAGEDLEELKFNPMDKLNNVDFMGSGMTEVVDIGVKDKTENLLTKVIPSNDEVIVRFEDISNKTTDYTLSKEQKQVIADILEYYSYLD
;
A
#
# COMPACT_ATOMS: atom_id res chain seq x y z
N MET A 1 -15.60 -33.55 46.91
CA MET A 1 -16.23 -34.58 46.04
C MET A 1 -17.42 -33.90 45.38
N GLU A 2 -17.56 -33.83 44.06
CA GLU A 2 -16.68 -34.25 42.95
C GLU A 2 -16.68 -33.20 41.82
N THR A 3 -15.63 -33.22 40.99
CA THR A 3 -15.50 -32.37 39.80
C THR A 3 -16.16 -32.98 38.58
N ASN A 4 -16.82 -32.19 37.71
CA ASN A 4 -17.06 -32.61 36.32
C ASN A 4 -16.85 -31.51 35.25
N LYS A 5 -15.62 -31.58 34.70
CA LYS A 5 -15.14 -31.28 33.34
C LYS A 5 -16.01 -30.43 32.39
N LYS A 6 -15.42 -29.32 31.90
CA LYS A 6 -15.78 -28.66 30.63
C LYS A 6 -15.51 -29.59 29.43
N PRO A 7 -16.37 -29.63 28.40
CA PRO A 7 -16.02 -30.24 27.12
C PRO A 7 -15.04 -29.35 26.33
N LYS A 8 -13.84 -29.86 26.07
CA LYS A 8 -12.96 -29.38 24.99
C LYS A 8 -13.30 -30.16 23.72
N THR A 9 -13.85 -29.53 22.68
CA THR A 9 -13.66 -29.90 21.24
C THR A 9 -14.56 -29.04 20.35
N PHE A 10 -13.98 -28.11 19.60
CA PHE A 10 -14.43 -27.74 18.24
C PHE A 10 -13.26 -27.13 17.45
N LYS A 11 -12.13 -27.85 17.39
CA LYS A 11 -11.14 -27.69 16.31
C LYS A 11 -11.57 -28.56 15.14
N LYS A 12 -12.22 -27.97 14.12
CA LYS A 12 -12.36 -28.42 12.72
C LYS A 12 -13.35 -27.48 12.00
N ILE A 13 -13.18 -27.31 10.68
CA ILE A 13 -13.92 -26.37 9.81
C ILE A 13 -13.46 -24.91 9.95
N MET A 14 -12.20 -24.65 9.57
CA MET A 14 -11.72 -23.35 9.07
C MET A 14 -10.50 -23.63 8.17
N LEU A 15 -10.75 -24.41 7.11
CA LEU A 15 -9.73 -24.87 6.16
C LEU A 15 -10.42 -25.44 4.91
N ILE A 16 -10.77 -24.58 3.95
CA ILE A 16 -11.13 -24.82 2.55
C ILE A 16 -11.38 -23.44 1.89
N ILE A 17 -10.92 -23.22 0.66
CA ILE A 17 -10.93 -21.96 -0.14
C ILE A 17 -9.82 -20.91 0.19
N VAL A 18 -8.54 -21.30 0.14
CA VAL A 18 -7.42 -20.44 -0.36
C VAL A 18 -6.38 -21.29 -1.12
N GLY A 19 -6.81 -22.33 -1.85
CA GLY A 19 -5.92 -23.45 -2.24
C GLY A 19 -5.84 -23.81 -3.73
N VAL A 20 -6.32 -22.97 -4.66
CA VAL A 20 -6.53 -23.40 -6.07
C VAL A 20 -5.89 -22.49 -7.14
N ILE A 21 -5.24 -21.37 -6.78
CA ILE A 21 -4.62 -20.43 -7.76
C ILE A 21 -3.08 -20.40 -7.66
N VAL A 22 -2.42 -21.55 -7.79
CA VAL A 22 -0.95 -21.65 -7.99
C VAL A 22 -0.57 -22.68 -9.09
N ALA A 23 -1.52 -23.48 -9.60
CA ALA A 23 -1.23 -24.71 -10.35
C ALA A 23 -1.22 -24.61 -11.90
N LEU A 24 -1.13 -23.41 -12.51
CA LEU A 24 -1.25 -23.23 -13.98
C LEU A 24 -0.20 -22.33 -14.66
N SER A 25 0.90 -21.98 -14.00
CA SER A 25 1.92 -21.05 -14.55
C SER A 25 3.28 -21.71 -14.87
N ILE A 26 3.28 -22.98 -15.29
CA ILE A 26 4.47 -23.64 -15.85
C ILE A 26 4.08 -24.34 -17.17
N ILE A 27 4.11 -23.58 -18.26
CA ILE A 27 4.24 -23.92 -19.70
C ILE A 27 4.11 -22.57 -20.43
N GLY A 28 5.06 -22.07 -21.22
CA GLY A 28 6.42 -22.56 -21.44
C GLY A 28 7.32 -21.43 -21.97
N ALA A 29 8.63 -21.61 -21.85
CA ALA A 29 9.62 -20.78 -22.52
C ALA A 29 9.89 -21.29 -23.95
N LEU A 30 10.67 -20.50 -24.70
CA LEU A 30 11.27 -20.78 -26.02
C LEU A 30 10.39 -20.53 -27.26
N SER A 31 10.66 -19.41 -27.94
CA SER A 31 11.24 -19.52 -29.29
C SER A 31 12.11 -18.29 -29.59
N ASN A 32 13.39 -18.52 -29.86
CA ASN A 32 14.25 -17.51 -30.49
C ASN A 32 13.94 -17.48 -31.99
N ASN A 33 14.04 -16.30 -32.62
CA ASN A 33 14.56 -16.27 -33.98
C ASN A 33 15.31 -14.97 -34.28
N THR A 34 16.59 -15.14 -34.59
CA THR A 34 17.51 -14.11 -35.05
C THR A 34 17.27 -13.85 -36.54
N SER A 35 17.29 -12.59 -36.99
CA SER A 35 17.75 -12.29 -38.34
C SER A 35 18.37 -10.90 -38.40
N SER A 36 19.54 -10.83 -39.02
CA SER A 36 20.39 -9.64 -39.14
C SER A 36 20.41 -9.17 -40.60
N THR A 37 20.37 -7.86 -40.83
CA THR A 37 21.17 -7.26 -41.91
C THR A 37 21.46 -5.76 -41.71
N THR A 38 22.71 -5.41 -41.99
CA THR A 38 23.33 -4.13 -42.38
C THR A 38 22.59 -3.41 -43.53
N ASP A 39 22.85 -2.16 -43.94
CA ASP A 39 23.89 -1.11 -43.65
C ASP A 39 23.26 0.29 -43.97
N ASP A 40 23.87 1.49 -43.97
CA ASP A 40 25.27 1.96 -43.82
C ASP A 40 25.33 3.32 -43.05
N LYS A 41 26.50 3.99 -43.07
CA LYS A 41 26.94 5.18 -42.31
C LYS A 41 26.24 6.52 -42.63
N THR A 42 26.34 7.45 -41.67
CA THR A 42 26.98 8.77 -41.95
C THR A 42 27.76 9.27 -40.73
N ASN A 43 29.00 9.73 -40.93
CA ASN A 43 29.86 10.29 -39.89
C ASN A 43 29.42 11.71 -39.48
N SER A 44 29.50 12.01 -38.18
CA SER A 44 29.99 13.32 -37.72
C SER A 44 30.57 13.21 -36.32
N ALA A 45 31.90 13.33 -36.21
CA ALA A 45 32.57 13.40 -34.92
C ALA A 45 32.44 14.80 -34.34
N LYS A 46 31.90 14.92 -33.12
CA LYS A 46 32.30 15.99 -32.21
C LYS A 46 32.23 15.51 -30.78
N GLU A 47 33.35 15.63 -30.08
CA GLU A 47 33.41 15.35 -28.65
C GLU A 47 32.52 16.33 -27.89
N THR A 48 31.67 15.80 -27.01
CA THR A 48 31.42 16.43 -25.72
C THR A 48 31.35 15.33 -24.67
N LYS A 49 32.47 15.05 -23.99
CA LYS A 49 32.42 14.38 -22.69
C LYS A 49 31.69 15.31 -21.72
N SER A 50 30.40 15.08 -21.53
CA SER A 50 29.66 15.52 -20.35
C SER A 50 29.06 14.27 -19.71
N SER A 51 29.93 13.48 -19.09
CA SER A 51 29.50 12.65 -17.96
C SER A 51 29.03 13.64 -16.90
N LYS A 52 27.71 13.81 -16.81
CA LYS A 52 27.06 14.69 -15.84
C LYS A 52 27.35 14.12 -14.44
N SER A 53 28.44 14.56 -13.84
CA SER A 53 28.70 14.33 -12.42
C SER A 53 27.58 15.04 -11.66
N GLU A 54 26.66 14.27 -11.09
CA GLU A 54 25.74 14.81 -10.09
C GLU A 54 26.61 15.43 -9.01
N ASN A 55 26.50 16.75 -8.85
CA ASN A 55 27.36 17.49 -7.95
C ASN A 55 27.03 17.04 -6.53
N HIS A 56 27.99 16.39 -5.86
CA HIS A 56 27.77 15.78 -4.54
C HIS A 56 27.39 16.83 -3.48
N GLU A 57 27.81 18.08 -3.66
CA GLU A 57 27.39 19.21 -2.83
C GLU A 57 25.93 19.61 -3.06
N GLU A 58 25.43 19.54 -4.30
CA GLU A 58 24.00 19.74 -4.61
C GLU A 58 23.14 18.63 -4.01
N LEU A 59 23.57 17.36 -4.17
CA LEU A 59 22.90 16.21 -3.55
C LEU A 59 22.87 16.32 -2.01
N PHE A 60 23.96 16.74 -1.38
CA PHE A 60 24.00 16.95 0.07
C PHE A 60 23.10 18.10 0.52
N ALA A 61 23.08 19.23 -0.21
CA ALA A 61 22.19 20.34 0.08
C ALA A 61 20.71 19.97 -0.10
N GLU A 62 20.38 19.17 -1.12
CA GLU A 62 19.05 18.61 -1.34
C GLU A 62 18.65 17.66 -0.20
N ALA A 63 19.53 16.75 0.20
CA ALA A 63 19.29 15.85 1.34
C ALA A 63 19.05 16.61 2.65
N GLN A 64 19.81 17.69 2.91
CA GLN A 64 19.56 18.56 4.07
C GLN A 64 18.20 19.27 4.00
N LYS A 65 17.77 19.66 2.80
CA LYS A 65 16.45 20.29 2.61
C LYS A 65 15.34 19.28 2.86
N LEU A 66 15.39 18.11 2.19
CA LEU A 66 14.44 17.00 2.38
C LEU A 66 14.34 16.58 3.86
N PHE A 67 15.47 16.54 4.57
CA PHE A 67 15.50 16.24 6.00
C PHE A 67 14.78 17.30 6.86
N LYS A 68 14.96 18.59 6.55
CA LYS A 68 14.26 19.70 7.23
C LYS A 68 12.77 19.73 6.90
N ASP A 69 12.41 19.39 5.67
CA ASP A 69 11.03 19.33 5.18
C ASP A 69 10.28 18.08 5.69
N GLY A 70 10.99 17.12 6.29
CA GLY A 70 10.41 15.89 6.89
C GLY A 70 10.34 14.68 5.93
N SER A 71 10.80 14.83 4.69
CA SER A 71 10.84 13.77 3.67
C SER A 71 12.01 12.80 3.91
N TYR A 72 11.97 12.07 5.02
CA TYR A 72 13.11 11.27 5.50
C TYR A 72 13.52 10.15 4.53
N THR A 73 12.58 9.51 3.84
CA THR A 73 12.84 8.44 2.86
C THR A 73 13.57 8.96 1.61
N ASP A 74 13.22 10.17 1.14
CA ASP A 74 13.94 10.83 0.04
C ASP A 74 15.29 11.36 0.52
N ALA A 75 15.35 11.91 1.75
CA ALA A 75 16.59 12.42 2.34
C ALA A 75 17.65 11.32 2.50
N ILE A 76 17.27 10.12 2.98
CA ILE A 76 18.21 9.00 3.12
C ILE A 76 18.71 8.50 1.75
N ALA A 77 17.82 8.38 0.76
CA ALA A 77 18.20 7.97 -0.59
C ALA A 77 19.14 8.99 -1.26
N THR A 78 18.92 10.28 -1.03
CA THR A 78 19.74 11.36 -1.61
C THR A 78 21.09 11.52 -0.90
N VAL A 79 21.16 11.45 0.43
CA VAL A 79 22.46 11.49 1.13
C VAL A 79 23.31 10.26 0.81
N GLU A 80 22.70 9.10 0.57
CA GLU A 80 23.45 7.93 0.11
C GLU A 80 24.08 8.11 -1.28
N LYS A 81 23.41 8.83 -2.20
CA LYS A 81 24.03 9.19 -3.49
C LYS A 81 25.21 10.14 -3.28
N ALA A 82 25.06 11.14 -2.40
CA ALA A 82 26.14 12.05 -2.05
C ALA A 82 27.36 11.29 -1.48
N ILE A 83 27.15 10.37 -0.52
CA ILE A 83 28.21 9.52 0.07
C ILE A 83 28.87 8.60 -0.98
N LYS A 84 28.09 8.05 -1.92
CA LYS A 84 28.61 7.21 -3.02
C LYS A 84 29.47 8.01 -4.01
N ALA A 85 29.21 9.31 -4.17
CA ALA A 85 30.00 10.21 -5.00
C ALA A 85 31.25 10.74 -4.25
N GLU A 86 31.10 11.15 -2.99
CA GLU A 86 32.20 11.56 -2.11
C GLU A 86 31.89 11.25 -0.64
N ASN A 87 32.77 10.51 0.03
CA ASN A 87 32.56 10.13 1.43
C ASN A 87 33.15 11.19 2.39
N LYS A 88 32.29 12.11 2.88
CA LYS A 88 32.63 13.10 3.91
C LYS A 88 31.99 12.76 5.27
N ASP A 89 32.68 13.11 6.35
CA ASP A 89 32.18 12.97 7.74
C ASP A 89 30.84 13.69 7.96
N GLU A 90 30.63 14.84 7.31
CA GLU A 90 29.36 15.56 7.36
C GLU A 90 28.20 14.82 6.66
N TYR A 91 28.49 14.07 5.59
CA TYR A 91 27.47 13.32 4.84
C TYR A 91 27.08 12.06 5.62
N THR A 92 28.05 11.34 6.19
CA THR A 92 27.80 10.17 7.04
C THR A 92 27.11 10.56 8.36
N LYS A 93 27.43 11.72 8.93
CA LYS A 93 26.69 12.28 10.07
C LYS A 93 25.23 12.59 9.73
N LEU A 94 24.96 13.28 8.61
CA LEU A 94 23.59 13.54 8.16
C LEU A 94 22.81 12.22 7.93
N LYS A 95 23.46 11.21 7.33
CA LYS A 95 22.87 9.87 7.20
C LYS A 95 22.45 9.29 8.56
N ALA A 96 23.34 9.31 9.57
CA ALA A 96 23.01 8.82 10.91
C ALA A 96 21.88 9.61 11.59
N ASP A 97 21.84 10.94 11.41
CA ASP A 97 20.76 11.80 11.93
C ASP A 97 19.41 11.47 11.26
N ILE A 98 19.40 11.19 9.95
CA ILE A 98 18.20 10.74 9.21
C ILE A 98 17.76 9.35 9.67
N GLU A 99 18.67 8.38 9.77
CA GLU A 99 18.37 7.02 10.26
C GLU A 99 17.76 7.03 11.67
N ALA A 100 18.31 7.87 12.57
CA ALA A 100 17.76 8.05 13.91
C ALA A 100 16.33 8.61 13.88
N LYS A 101 16.04 9.56 12.98
CA LYS A 101 14.70 10.13 12.79
C LYS A 101 13.71 9.15 12.16
N ILE A 102 14.14 8.37 11.17
CA ILE A 102 13.34 7.27 10.60
C ILE A 102 12.97 6.28 11.70
N LYS A 103 13.94 5.85 12.52
CA LYS A 103 13.70 4.92 13.64
C LYS A 103 12.73 5.48 14.68
N GLU A 104 12.89 6.76 15.06
CA GLU A 104 11.98 7.45 15.98
C GLU A 104 10.56 7.53 15.41
N ARG A 105 10.42 7.90 14.14
CA ARG A 105 9.13 8.07 13.45
C ARG A 105 8.44 6.73 13.20
N LYS A 106 9.18 5.69 12.78
CA LYS A 106 8.69 4.32 12.62
C LYS A 106 8.04 3.81 13.91
N GLY A 107 8.71 3.94 15.06
CA GLY A 107 8.14 3.53 16.36
C GLY A 107 6.87 4.30 16.76
N LYS A 108 6.76 5.59 16.42
CA LYS A 108 5.54 6.39 16.64
C LYS A 108 4.37 5.99 15.73
N LEU A 109 4.67 5.56 14.51
CA LEU A 109 3.68 5.05 13.56
C LEU A 109 3.23 3.64 13.95
N GLU A 110 4.16 2.76 14.32
CA GLU A 110 3.91 1.38 14.74
C GLU A 110 2.88 1.31 15.88
N ALA A 111 2.95 2.23 16.85
CA ALA A 111 1.99 2.36 17.94
C ALA A 111 0.54 2.74 17.52
N LYS A 112 0.31 3.10 16.25
CA LYS A 112 -1.03 3.37 15.68
C LYS A 112 -1.64 2.16 14.96
N PHE A 113 -0.87 1.08 14.78
CA PHE A 113 -1.27 -0.07 13.98
C PHE A 113 -1.54 -1.32 14.83
N ASP A 114 -2.49 -2.12 14.37
CA ASP A 114 -2.69 -3.49 14.81
C ASP A 114 -1.85 -4.42 13.92
N ILE A 115 -0.89 -5.10 14.56
CA ILE A 115 0.11 -5.97 13.93
C ILE A 115 -0.20 -7.41 14.35
N LYS A 116 -0.56 -8.25 13.37
CA LYS A 116 -1.00 -9.63 13.59
C LYS A 116 -0.20 -10.60 12.74
N GLU A 117 0.37 -11.59 13.41
CA GLU A 117 1.14 -12.68 12.80
C GLU A 117 0.23 -13.90 12.54
N ASP A 118 0.01 -14.25 11.27
CA ASP A 118 -0.51 -15.55 10.87
C ASP A 118 0.64 -16.57 10.84
N LYS A 119 0.65 -17.44 11.84
CA LYS A 119 1.64 -18.50 12.05
C LYS A 119 1.47 -19.73 11.14
N VAL A 120 0.35 -19.83 10.43
CA VAL A 120 0.09 -20.90 9.46
C VAL A 120 0.67 -20.51 8.11
N GLU A 121 0.45 -19.27 7.68
CA GLU A 121 0.94 -18.77 6.39
C GLU A 121 2.27 -18.03 6.45
N ASN A 122 2.81 -17.78 7.64
CA ASN A 122 4.02 -16.96 7.90
C ASN A 122 3.87 -15.52 7.37
N ILE A 123 2.71 -14.89 7.65
CA ILE A 123 2.39 -13.53 7.18
C ILE A 123 2.15 -12.61 8.37
N THR A 124 2.85 -11.48 8.42
CA THR A 124 2.52 -10.38 9.34
C THR A 124 1.64 -9.38 8.62
N PHE A 125 0.42 -9.20 9.10
CA PHE A 125 -0.52 -8.17 8.66
C PHE A 125 -0.40 -6.93 9.54
N ILE A 126 -0.37 -5.75 8.93
CA ILE A 126 -0.25 -4.45 9.61
C ILE A 126 -1.39 -3.57 9.09
N SER A 127 -2.28 -3.17 9.99
CA SER A 127 -3.50 -2.43 9.66
C SER A 127 -3.80 -1.32 10.69
N PRO A 128 -4.65 -0.33 10.39
CA PRO A 128 -5.04 0.70 11.37
C PRO A 128 -5.67 0.07 12.62
N ALA A 129 -5.19 0.43 13.82
CA ALA A 129 -5.67 -0.17 15.06
C ALA A 129 -7.15 0.13 15.34
N SER A 130 -7.64 1.30 14.90
CA SER A 130 -9.06 1.65 14.89
C SER A 130 -9.68 1.34 13.53
N GLY A 131 -10.08 0.08 13.35
CA GLY A 131 -10.85 -0.34 12.18
C GLY A 131 -12.29 0.18 12.22
N VAL A 132 -12.72 0.83 11.14
CA VAL A 132 -14.12 1.09 10.76
C VAL A 132 -14.96 1.87 11.78
N THR A 133 -15.06 3.18 11.59
CA THR A 133 -16.27 3.91 12.01
C THR A 133 -17.43 3.50 11.11
N LYS A 134 -18.66 3.43 11.66
CA LYS A 134 -19.88 3.11 10.89
C LYS A 134 -19.94 3.95 9.60
N GLY A 135 -20.27 3.30 8.47
CA GLY A 135 -20.23 3.93 7.15
C GLY A 135 -19.07 3.41 6.32
N LEU A 136 -17.99 4.17 6.15
CA LEU A 136 -16.96 3.89 5.15
C LEU A 136 -15.78 3.05 5.67
N VAL A 137 -15.44 1.98 4.95
CA VAL A 137 -14.17 1.27 5.04
C VAL A 137 -13.29 1.70 3.87
N PHE A 138 -12.22 2.45 4.13
CA PHE A 138 -11.26 2.84 3.07
C PHE A 138 -9.87 3.07 3.68
N TYR A 139 -9.01 2.05 3.64
CA TYR A 139 -7.63 2.16 4.13
C TYR A 139 -6.68 1.14 3.47
N PRO A 140 -5.41 1.50 3.20
CA PRO A 140 -4.38 0.52 2.92
C PRO A 140 -4.08 -0.33 4.15
N TYR A 141 -3.65 -1.57 3.94
CA TYR A 141 -2.99 -2.41 4.92
C TYR A 141 -1.84 -3.17 4.26
N ILE A 142 -0.87 -3.57 5.07
CA ILE A 142 0.39 -4.18 4.62
C ILE A 142 0.35 -5.67 4.99
N GLY A 143 0.81 -6.52 4.08
CA GLY A 143 1.22 -7.88 4.39
C GLY A 143 2.73 -8.02 4.21
N VAL A 144 3.41 -8.68 5.15
CA VAL A 144 4.84 -9.00 5.08
C VAL A 144 4.98 -10.51 5.17
N LYS A 145 5.55 -11.13 4.13
CA LYS A 145 5.78 -12.59 4.05
C LYS A 145 7.17 -12.84 3.48
N ASP A 146 7.98 -13.65 4.16
CA ASP A 146 9.32 -14.07 3.70
C ASP A 146 10.20 -12.87 3.21
N SER A 147 10.22 -11.80 4.00
CA SER A 147 10.87 -10.49 3.70
C SER A 147 10.35 -9.77 2.45
N LYS A 148 9.19 -10.17 1.90
CA LYS A 148 8.47 -9.44 0.85
C LYS A 148 7.28 -8.71 1.46
N LYS A 149 7.28 -7.39 1.36
CA LYS A 149 6.13 -6.54 1.68
C LYS A 149 5.22 -6.36 0.46
N TYR A 150 3.92 -6.37 0.71
CA TYR A 150 2.88 -6.03 -0.27
C TYR A 150 1.81 -5.18 0.40
N MET A 151 1.05 -4.42 -0.40
CA MET A 151 0.00 -3.53 0.10
C MET A 151 -1.31 -3.80 -0.61
N LEU A 152 -2.39 -3.83 0.19
CA LEU A 152 -3.76 -4.01 -0.27
C LEU A 152 -4.59 -2.83 0.25
N LEU A 153 -5.45 -2.27 -0.59
CA LEU A 153 -6.43 -1.25 -0.23
C LEU A 153 -7.74 -1.97 0.12
N ARG A 154 -8.10 -1.95 1.41
CA ARG A 154 -9.42 -2.42 1.84
C ARG A 154 -10.43 -1.31 1.61
N ALA A 155 -11.40 -1.59 0.74
CA ALA A 155 -12.48 -0.67 0.39
C ALA A 155 -13.85 -1.35 0.58
N GLY A 156 -14.83 -0.62 1.09
CA GLY A 156 -16.19 -1.12 1.33
C GLY A 156 -17.00 -0.19 2.22
N TYR A 157 -18.18 -0.63 2.62
CA TYR A 157 -18.98 0.10 3.61
C TYR A 157 -19.72 -0.87 4.53
N GLN A 158 -20.11 -0.35 5.68
CA GLN A 158 -21.03 -0.97 6.62
C GLN A 158 -22.36 -0.22 6.58
N GLU A 159 -23.42 -0.94 6.22
CA GLU A 159 -24.80 -0.44 6.26
C GLU A 159 -25.58 -1.06 7.43
N ASP A 160 -26.67 -0.40 7.82
CA ASP A 160 -27.59 -0.90 8.85
C ASP A 160 -28.15 -2.28 8.46
N ALA A 161 -28.25 -3.21 9.41
CA ALA A 161 -28.73 -4.57 9.16
C ALA A 161 -30.20 -4.65 8.69
N SER A 162 -30.97 -3.55 8.83
CA SER A 162 -32.32 -3.40 8.28
C SER A 162 -32.36 -3.04 6.79
N LYS A 163 -31.24 -2.60 6.20
CA LYS A 163 -31.14 -2.33 4.76
C LYS A 163 -30.82 -3.60 3.99
N ALA A 164 -31.35 -3.69 2.77
CA ALA A 164 -31.03 -4.78 1.86
C ALA A 164 -29.52 -4.79 1.56
N LEU A 165 -28.98 -5.99 1.31
CA LEU A 165 -27.59 -6.24 0.94
C LEU A 165 -27.29 -5.52 -0.38
N PHE A 166 -26.77 -4.30 -0.30
CA PHE A 166 -26.20 -3.61 -1.45
C PHE A 166 -25.00 -4.43 -1.92
N VAL A 167 -25.01 -4.80 -3.20
CA VAL A 167 -23.91 -5.51 -3.87
C VAL A 167 -23.22 -4.50 -4.80
N PHE A 168 -22.13 -3.89 -4.35
CA PHE A 168 -21.41 -2.92 -5.18
C PHE A 168 -20.61 -3.62 -6.29
N THR A 169 -20.64 -3.07 -7.50
CA THR A 169 -19.99 -3.60 -8.71
C THR A 169 -18.82 -2.74 -9.17
N SER A 170 -18.81 -1.45 -8.81
CA SER A 170 -17.71 -0.53 -9.06
C SER A 170 -17.46 0.34 -7.82
N ILE A 171 -16.19 0.72 -7.62
CA ILE A 171 -15.77 1.73 -6.65
C ILE A 171 -15.01 2.80 -7.44
N LYS A 172 -15.40 4.07 -7.30
CA LYS A 172 -14.76 5.20 -7.96
C LYS A 172 -14.32 6.22 -6.93
N VAL A 173 -13.09 6.70 -7.04
CA VAL A 173 -12.53 7.72 -6.15
C VAL A 173 -12.35 9.00 -6.95
N ARG A 174 -13.09 10.05 -6.57
CA ARG A 174 -12.93 11.41 -7.09
C ARG A 174 -12.12 12.25 -6.11
N ALA A 175 -11.14 12.98 -6.61
CA ALA A 175 -10.31 13.88 -5.82
C ALA A 175 -9.92 15.08 -6.69
N GLY A 176 -10.58 16.22 -6.48
CA GLY A 176 -10.49 17.36 -7.41
C GLY A 176 -10.99 16.97 -8.81
N GLU A 177 -10.13 17.13 -9.81
CA GLU A 177 -10.41 16.76 -11.21
C GLU A 177 -10.15 15.27 -11.51
N ASP A 178 -9.38 14.58 -10.67
CA ASP A 178 -9.06 13.16 -10.87
C ASP A 178 -10.26 12.26 -10.53
N LEU A 179 -10.50 11.26 -11.38
CA LEU A 179 -11.48 10.19 -11.17
C LEU A 179 -10.84 8.85 -11.53
N GLU A 180 -10.49 8.05 -10.52
CA GLU A 180 -9.95 6.70 -10.72
C GLU A 180 -10.99 5.63 -10.33
N GLU A 181 -11.15 4.61 -11.17
CA GLU A 181 -12.00 3.45 -10.90
C GLU A 181 -11.14 2.31 -10.32
N LEU A 182 -11.44 1.93 -9.08
CA LEU A 182 -10.76 0.84 -8.41
C LEU A 182 -11.31 -0.49 -8.93
N LYS A 183 -10.55 -1.14 -9.80
CA LYS A 183 -10.94 -2.42 -10.41
C LYS A 183 -10.69 -3.58 -9.44
N PHE A 184 -11.75 -4.35 -9.20
CA PHE A 184 -11.72 -5.61 -8.44
C PHE A 184 -12.61 -6.64 -9.14
N ASN A 185 -12.41 -7.92 -8.84
CA ASN A 185 -13.33 -8.98 -9.28
C ASN A 185 -14.45 -9.11 -8.22
N PRO A 186 -15.74 -9.08 -8.59
CA PRO A 186 -16.84 -9.24 -7.63
C PRO A 186 -16.80 -10.53 -6.80
N MET A 187 -16.09 -11.56 -7.25
CA MET A 187 -15.86 -12.81 -6.50
C MET A 187 -14.82 -12.68 -5.38
N ASP A 188 -13.98 -11.64 -5.40
CA ASP A 188 -12.95 -11.38 -4.39
C ASP A 188 -13.53 -10.60 -3.18
N LYS A 189 -14.84 -10.31 -3.19
CA LYS A 189 -15.53 -9.59 -2.12
C LYS A 189 -15.71 -10.46 -0.88
N LEU A 190 -15.23 -9.95 0.24
CA LEU A 190 -15.41 -10.56 1.56
C LEU A 190 -16.69 -9.99 2.18
N ASN A 191 -17.77 -10.76 2.09
CA ASN A 191 -19.00 -10.49 2.82
C ASN A 191 -18.79 -10.88 4.28
N ASN A 192 -18.65 -9.89 5.16
CA ASN A 192 -18.49 -10.12 6.59
C ASN A 192 -19.72 -9.56 7.31
N VAL A 193 -20.67 -10.44 7.63
CA VAL A 193 -21.77 -10.10 8.54
C VAL A 193 -21.15 -9.94 9.93
N ASP A 194 -21.14 -8.73 10.48
CA ASP A 194 -20.52 -8.51 11.78
C ASP A 194 -21.23 -9.37 12.85
N PHE A 195 -20.43 -10.21 13.48
CA PHE A 195 -20.83 -11.23 14.46
C PHE A 195 -21.43 -10.63 15.75
N MET A 196 -21.35 -9.30 15.90
CA MET A 196 -21.94 -8.50 16.99
C MET A 196 -23.28 -7.83 16.62
N GLY A 197 -23.83 -8.06 15.41
CA GLY A 197 -25.17 -7.61 15.02
C GLY A 197 -25.30 -6.11 14.73
N SER A 198 -24.20 -5.43 14.36
CA SER A 198 -24.15 -3.97 14.21
C SER A 198 -24.45 -3.44 12.79
N GLY A 199 -24.43 -4.32 11.77
CA GLY A 199 -24.68 -3.98 10.37
C GLY A 199 -24.26 -5.09 9.40
N MET A 200 -24.56 -4.91 8.11
CA MET A 200 -23.99 -5.73 7.03
C MET A 200 -22.80 -4.99 6.42
N THR A 201 -21.65 -5.66 6.33
CA THR A 201 -20.41 -5.09 5.76
C THR A 201 -20.01 -5.87 4.50
N GLU A 202 -20.00 -5.18 3.36
CA GLU A 202 -19.39 -5.67 2.12
C GLU A 202 -18.05 -4.94 1.95
N VAL A 203 -16.94 -5.69 1.83
CA VAL A 203 -15.60 -5.16 1.60
C VAL A 203 -14.87 -5.96 0.51
N VAL A 204 -13.89 -5.31 -0.10
CA VAL A 204 -12.96 -5.91 -1.05
C VAL A 204 -11.54 -5.45 -0.75
N ASP A 205 -10.57 -6.35 -0.93
CA ASP A 205 -9.15 -6.07 -0.78
C ASP A 205 -8.52 -5.93 -2.16
N ILE A 206 -8.11 -4.71 -2.52
CA ILE A 206 -7.67 -4.35 -3.88
C ILE A 206 -6.14 -4.23 -3.90
N GLY A 207 -5.49 -4.88 -4.86
CA GLY A 207 -4.03 -4.76 -5.03
C GLY A 207 -3.57 -3.32 -5.25
N VAL A 208 -2.70 -2.81 -4.38
CA VAL A 208 -2.06 -1.51 -4.62
C VAL A 208 -0.93 -1.71 -5.63
N LYS A 209 -1.07 -1.01 -6.77
CA LYS A 209 -0.15 -0.97 -7.92
C LYS A 209 -0.13 0.48 -8.44
N ASP A 210 0.79 0.81 -9.35
CA ASP A 210 1.09 2.13 -9.94
C ASP A 210 -0.04 3.18 -9.85
N LYS A 211 -1.23 2.87 -10.39
CA LYS A 211 -2.42 3.72 -10.37
C LYS A 211 -3.00 3.95 -8.97
N THR A 212 -3.33 2.87 -8.26
CA THR A 212 -3.83 2.89 -6.87
C THR A 212 -2.80 3.51 -5.93
N GLU A 213 -1.51 3.25 -6.17
CA GLU A 213 -0.41 3.84 -5.42
C GLU A 213 -0.34 5.35 -5.63
N ASN A 214 -0.39 5.84 -6.88
CA ASN A 214 -0.43 7.27 -7.18
C ASN A 214 -1.69 7.95 -6.60
N LEU A 215 -2.84 7.27 -6.62
CA LEU A 215 -4.07 7.73 -5.97
C LEU A 215 -3.85 7.95 -4.47
N LEU A 216 -3.32 6.93 -3.78
CA LEU A 216 -3.14 6.95 -2.32
C LEU A 216 -2.01 7.89 -1.87
N THR A 217 -0.92 7.98 -2.63
CA THR A 217 0.31 8.74 -2.25
C THR A 217 0.31 10.20 -2.66
N LYS A 218 -0.38 10.58 -3.74
CA LYS A 218 -0.36 11.96 -4.27
C LYS A 218 -1.74 12.58 -4.37
N VAL A 219 -2.66 11.91 -5.07
CA VAL A 219 -3.96 12.48 -5.40
C VAL A 219 -4.83 12.72 -4.15
N ILE A 220 -4.96 11.72 -3.27
CA ILE A 220 -5.75 11.85 -2.04
C ILE A 220 -5.16 12.88 -1.07
N PRO A 221 -3.84 12.90 -0.78
CA PRO A 221 -3.24 13.92 0.09
C PRO A 221 -3.31 15.35 -0.46
N SER A 222 -3.22 15.54 -1.79
CA SER A 222 -3.24 16.87 -2.42
C SER A 222 -4.62 17.51 -2.55
N ASN A 223 -5.71 16.79 -2.23
CA ASN A 223 -7.08 17.28 -2.40
C ASN A 223 -7.81 17.42 -1.05
N ASP A 224 -8.46 18.56 -0.84
CA ASP A 224 -9.25 18.83 0.37
C ASP A 224 -10.48 17.93 0.45
N GLU A 225 -11.23 17.81 -0.64
CA GLU A 225 -12.38 16.90 -0.77
C GLU A 225 -12.00 15.67 -1.62
N VAL A 226 -12.28 14.49 -1.07
CA VAL A 226 -12.12 13.20 -1.76
C VAL A 226 -13.39 12.39 -1.54
N ILE A 227 -14.05 11.98 -2.62
CA ILE A 227 -15.31 11.24 -2.59
C ILE A 227 -15.06 9.81 -3.06
N VAL A 228 -15.41 8.83 -2.22
CA VAL A 228 -15.47 7.41 -2.56
C VAL A 228 -16.91 7.05 -2.89
N ARG A 229 -17.16 6.71 -4.15
CA ARG A 229 -18.46 6.28 -4.68
C ARG A 229 -18.49 4.76 -4.83
N PHE A 230 -19.54 4.15 -4.31
CA PHE A 230 -19.90 2.75 -4.56
C PHE A 230 -21.09 2.71 -5.51
N GLU A 231 -21.01 1.94 -6.59
CA GLU A 231 -22.11 1.77 -7.55
C GLU A 231 -22.65 0.33 -7.48
N ASP A 232 -23.97 0.15 -7.38
CA ASP A 232 -24.60 -1.18 -7.28
C ASP A 232 -24.98 -1.80 -8.64
N ILE A 233 -25.44 -3.06 -8.62
CA ILE A 233 -25.97 -3.76 -9.82
C ILE A 233 -27.14 -3.05 -10.53
N SER A 234 -27.78 -2.07 -9.88
CA SER A 234 -28.89 -1.27 -10.41
C SER A 234 -28.43 0.13 -10.88
N ASN A 235 -27.12 0.40 -10.87
CA ASN A 235 -26.50 1.71 -11.09
C ASN A 235 -26.91 2.80 -10.08
N LYS A 236 -27.36 2.42 -8.87
CA LYS A 236 -27.50 3.35 -7.76
C LYS A 236 -26.13 3.62 -7.14
N THR A 237 -25.92 4.84 -6.68
CA THR A 237 -24.62 5.29 -6.18
C THR A 237 -24.71 5.73 -4.73
N THR A 238 -23.78 5.27 -3.89
CA THR A 238 -23.59 5.75 -2.51
C THR A 238 -22.23 6.43 -2.41
N ASP A 239 -22.23 7.71 -2.05
CA ASP A 239 -21.03 8.55 -1.98
C ASP A 239 -20.64 8.81 -0.51
N TYR A 240 -19.35 8.68 -0.20
CA TYR A 240 -18.77 9.02 1.10
C TYR A 240 -17.56 9.94 0.91
N THR A 241 -17.52 11.06 1.62
CA THR A 241 -16.33 11.94 1.65
C THR A 241 -15.32 11.43 2.68
N LEU A 242 -14.04 11.30 2.31
CA LEU A 242 -12.97 10.93 3.24
C LEU A 242 -12.77 12.02 4.30
N SER A 243 -12.80 11.62 5.57
CA SER A 243 -12.50 12.53 6.69
C SER A 243 -11.00 12.86 6.73
N LYS A 244 -10.63 13.92 7.48
CA LYS A 244 -9.21 14.28 7.68
C LYS A 244 -8.45 13.15 8.39
N GLU A 245 -9.10 12.49 9.34
CA GLU A 245 -8.58 11.35 10.09
C GLU A 245 -8.34 10.15 9.15
N GLN A 246 -9.28 9.85 8.25
CA GLN A 246 -9.12 8.79 7.25
C GLN A 246 -7.95 9.10 6.30
N LYS A 247 -7.85 10.34 5.78
CA LYS A 247 -6.71 10.75 4.95
C LYS A 247 -5.37 10.67 5.71
N GLN A 248 -5.35 11.01 7.01
CA GLN A 248 -4.15 10.86 7.85
C GLN A 248 -3.79 9.38 8.09
N VAL A 249 -4.76 8.48 8.27
CA VAL A 249 -4.52 7.03 8.40
C VAL A 249 -3.91 6.45 7.11
N ILE A 250 -4.38 6.89 5.94
CA ILE A 250 -3.79 6.54 4.64
C ILE A 250 -2.33 7.02 4.59
N ALA A 251 -2.07 8.28 4.92
CA ALA A 251 -0.71 8.84 4.92
C ALA A 251 0.24 8.12 5.90
N ASP A 252 -0.20 7.91 7.15
CA ASP A 252 0.59 7.25 8.20
C ASP A 252 1.02 5.83 7.79
N ILE A 253 0.15 5.05 7.12
CA ILE A 253 0.49 3.67 6.74
C ILE A 253 1.35 3.58 5.47
N LEU A 254 1.19 4.51 4.52
CA LEU A 254 2.10 4.66 3.38
C LEU A 254 3.51 5.04 3.86
N GLU A 255 3.59 5.99 4.80
CA GLU A 255 4.86 6.40 5.40
C GLU A 255 5.53 5.21 6.11
N TYR A 256 4.77 4.47 6.93
CA TYR A 256 5.29 3.28 7.62
C TYR A 256 5.73 2.18 6.66
N TYR A 257 5.00 1.94 5.57
CA TYR A 257 5.40 1.00 4.51
C TYR A 257 6.74 1.38 3.87
N SER A 258 7.05 2.67 3.76
CA SER A 258 8.34 3.15 3.26
C SER A 258 9.51 2.84 4.22
N TYR A 259 9.24 2.68 5.52
CA TYR A 259 10.24 2.31 6.55
C TYR A 259 10.31 0.81 6.85
N LEU A 260 9.60 -0.04 6.11
CA LEU A 260 9.75 -1.49 6.19
C LEU A 260 10.81 -1.94 5.18
N ASP A 261 11.89 -2.56 5.66
CA ASP A 261 12.92 -3.19 4.82
C ASP A 261 12.45 -4.56 4.29
#